data_AF-A0A9D6HCQ9-F1
#
_entry.id   AF-A0A9D6HCQ9-F1
#
_cell.length_a   1.000
_cell.length_b   1.000
_cell.length_c   1.000
_cell.angle_alpha   90.00
_cell.angle_beta   90.00
_cell.angle_gamma   90.00
#
_symmetry.space_group_name_H-M   'P 1'
#
loop_
_entity.id
_entity.type
_entity.pdbx_description
1 polymer ?
#
loop_
_entity_poly.entity_id
_entity_poly.type
_entity_poly.pdbx_seq_one_letter_code
_entity_poly.pdbx_strand_id
1 'polypeptide(L)'
;MVNKSFGKTFKGVAGYTIDQTILIVAVIAILITMIIASVGWDLLSRAGGTKLASHLRQFETAVGQFFAKHAVWPHQAGGATGVGNGSANFRALITSTVVDAQYSDEPGEFENYLPSYDGTQDPVQHFFGGGGDVTLDEEVEPVTGQTYLTFTLIGVPKQEYEEADKKIDGEVDYAKGRVQGTDNGTTVDVKYYSNLIN
;
A
#
# COMPACT_ATOMS: atom_id res chain seq x y z
N MET A 1 -29.62 -86.08 -6.33
CA MET A 1 -28.94 -85.46 -5.17
C MET A 1 -28.63 -84.01 -5.50
N VAL A 2 -28.84 -83.14 -4.52
CA VAL A 2 -28.99 -81.69 -4.63
C VAL A 2 -27.67 -80.96 -4.93
N ASN A 3 -27.76 -79.97 -5.81
CA ASN A 3 -26.75 -79.02 -6.23
C ASN A 3 -26.46 -77.98 -5.12
N LYS A 4 -25.20 -77.69 -4.80
CA LYS A 4 -24.83 -76.52 -3.98
C LYS A 4 -23.55 -75.87 -4.54
N SER A 5 -23.74 -74.95 -5.48
CA SER A 5 -22.75 -73.93 -5.81
C SER A 5 -22.78 -72.85 -4.72
N PHE A 6 -21.65 -72.60 -4.08
CA PHE A 6 -21.45 -71.56 -3.08
C PHE A 6 -21.55 -70.18 -3.75
N GLY A 7 -22.51 -69.37 -3.30
CA GLY A 7 -22.62 -67.98 -3.72
C GLY A 7 -21.39 -67.18 -3.32
N LYS A 8 -20.68 -66.64 -4.30
CA LYS A 8 -19.89 -65.43 -4.15
C LYS A 8 -20.64 -64.29 -4.82
N THR A 9 -21.43 -63.56 -4.04
CA THR A 9 -21.92 -62.26 -4.45
C THR A 9 -20.73 -61.30 -4.47
N PHE A 10 -20.12 -61.09 -5.63
CA PHE A 10 -19.30 -59.91 -5.84
C PHE A 10 -20.23 -58.72 -5.70
N LYS A 11 -20.11 -58.01 -4.58
CA LYS A 11 -20.69 -56.68 -4.41
C LYS A 11 -19.97 -55.81 -5.43
N GLY A 12 -20.55 -55.66 -6.62
CA GLY A 12 -20.03 -54.79 -7.66
C GLY A 12 -19.89 -53.39 -7.07
N VAL A 13 -18.66 -52.91 -6.98
CA VAL A 13 -18.41 -51.48 -6.82
C VAL A 13 -19.07 -50.84 -8.04
N ALA A 14 -20.19 -50.15 -7.83
CA ALA A 14 -20.83 -49.38 -8.88
C ALA A 14 -19.82 -48.31 -9.30
N GLY A 15 -19.08 -48.57 -10.38
CA GLY A 15 -18.16 -47.63 -10.96
C GLY A 15 -18.93 -46.36 -11.30
N TYR A 16 -18.46 -45.23 -10.77
CA TYR A 16 -18.98 -43.92 -11.12
C TYR A 16 -19.02 -43.81 -12.65
N THR A 17 -20.19 -43.49 -13.23
CA THR A 17 -20.28 -43.41 -14.69
C THR A 17 -19.43 -42.25 -15.19
N ILE A 18 -18.87 -42.36 -16.40
CA ILE A 18 -18.01 -41.32 -16.99
C ILE A 18 -18.75 -39.97 -17.01
N ASP A 19 -20.06 -39.99 -17.29
CA ASP A 19 -20.92 -38.80 -17.23
C ASP A 19 -20.98 -38.18 -15.84
N GLN A 20 -21.10 -38.98 -14.78
CA GLN A 20 -21.08 -38.45 -13.41
C GLN A 20 -19.72 -37.87 -13.04
N THR A 21 -18.62 -38.42 -13.56
CA THR A 21 -17.28 -37.86 -13.36
C THR A 21 -17.11 -36.52 -14.07
N ILE A 22 -17.55 -36.41 -15.33
CA ILE A 22 -17.53 -35.14 -16.09
C ILE A 22 -18.37 -34.07 -15.38
N LEU A 23 -19.54 -34.46 -14.88
CA LEU A 23 -20.44 -33.55 -14.15
C LEU A 23 -19.79 -33.05 -12.85
N ILE A 24 -19.15 -33.92 -12.07
CA ILE A 24 -18.41 -33.51 -10.87
C ILE A 24 -17.30 -32.52 -11.22
N VAL A 25 -16.50 -32.82 -12.25
CA VAL A 25 -15.39 -31.94 -12.65
C VAL A 25 -15.91 -30.57 -13.09
N ALA A 26 -17.01 -30.53 -13.84
CA ALA A 26 -17.64 -29.27 -14.26
C ALA A 26 -18.12 -28.43 -13.06
N VAL A 27 -18.74 -29.06 -12.07
CA VAL A 27 -19.20 -28.37 -10.84
C VAL A 27 -18.02 -27.85 -10.02
N ILE A 28 -16.98 -28.65 -9.83
CA ILE A 28 -15.77 -28.23 -9.12
C ILE A 28 -15.10 -27.05 -9.85
N ALA A 29 -15.01 -27.10 -11.18
CA ALA A 29 -14.42 -26.02 -11.97
C ALA A 29 -15.17 -24.68 -11.78
N ILE A 30 -16.51 -24.71 -11.79
CA ILE A 30 -17.34 -23.51 -11.56
C ILE A 30 -17.18 -22.98 -10.13
N LEU A 31 -17.12 -23.87 -9.14
CA LEU A 31 -16.95 -23.47 -7.73
C LEU A 31 -15.58 -22.83 -7.49
N ILE A 32 -14.51 -23.39 -8.06
CA ILE A 32 -13.15 -22.84 -7.93
C ILE A 32 -13.07 -21.45 -8.57
N THR A 33 -13.62 -21.28 -9.77
CA THR A 33 -13.58 -19.96 -10.45
C THR A 33 -14.35 -18.90 -9.66
N MET A 34 -15.51 -19.25 -9.08
CA MET A 34 -16.26 -18.34 -8.20
C MET A 34 -15.48 -17.94 -6.94
N ILE A 35 -14.84 -18.90 -6.27
CA ILE A 35 -14.06 -18.63 -5.04
C ILE A 35 -12.86 -17.73 -5.35
N ILE A 36 -12.11 -18.01 -6.43
CA ILE A 36 -10.95 -17.20 -6.80
C ILE A 36 -11.39 -15.78 -7.19
N ALA A 37 -12.48 -15.65 -7.95
CA ALA A 37 -12.98 -14.37 -8.41
C ALA A 37 -13.60 -13.50 -7.31
N SER A 38 -14.14 -14.07 -6.23
CA SER A 38 -14.77 -13.31 -5.15
C SER A 38 -13.83 -13.12 -3.96
N VAL A 39 -13.38 -14.22 -3.37
CA VAL A 39 -12.58 -14.20 -2.13
C VAL A 39 -11.14 -13.78 -2.41
N GLY A 40 -10.58 -14.17 -3.56
CA GLY A 40 -9.21 -13.81 -3.94
C GLY A 40 -9.02 -12.30 -4.11
N TRP A 41 -9.99 -11.63 -4.75
CA TRP A 41 -9.95 -10.19 -4.98
C TRP A 41 -10.20 -9.39 -3.70
N ASP A 42 -11.16 -9.82 -2.86
CA ASP A 42 -11.44 -9.17 -1.58
C ASP A 42 -10.26 -9.28 -0.58
N LEU A 43 -9.56 -10.42 -0.57
CA LEU A 43 -8.38 -10.57 0.27
C LEU A 43 -7.20 -9.75 -0.25
N LEU A 44 -7.01 -9.72 -1.56
CA LEU A 44 -5.91 -8.98 -2.19
C LEU A 44 -6.07 -7.46 -2.00
N SER A 45 -7.28 -6.94 -2.17
CA SER A 45 -7.56 -5.51 -1.99
C SER A 45 -7.40 -5.06 -0.55
N ARG A 46 -7.90 -5.84 0.41
CA ARG A 46 -7.68 -5.61 1.85
C ARG A 46 -6.20 -5.64 2.21
N ALA A 47 -5.43 -6.57 1.63
CA ALA A 47 -3.99 -6.63 1.84
C ALA A 47 -3.29 -5.39 1.29
N GLY A 48 -3.67 -4.94 0.09
CA GLY A 48 -3.17 -3.72 -0.54
C GLY A 48 -3.43 -2.46 0.32
N GLY A 49 -4.68 -2.22 0.73
CA GLY A 49 -5.01 -1.09 1.61
C GLY A 49 -4.34 -1.15 2.99
N THR A 50 -4.16 -2.36 3.55
CA THR A 50 -3.37 -2.52 4.79
C THR A 50 -1.92 -2.13 4.60
N LYS A 51 -1.33 -2.51 3.48
CA LYS A 51 0.06 -2.19 3.14
C LYS A 51 0.21 -0.69 2.94
N LEU A 52 -0.70 -0.06 2.19
CA LEU A 52 -0.71 1.39 1.99
C LEU A 52 -0.81 2.14 3.32
N ALA A 53 -1.78 1.79 4.16
CA ALA A 53 -1.93 2.41 5.48
C ALA A 53 -0.69 2.24 6.36
N SER A 54 -0.02 1.08 6.28
CA SER A 54 1.26 0.85 6.96
C SER A 54 2.38 1.73 6.43
N HIS A 55 2.49 1.90 5.11
CA HIS A 55 3.50 2.78 4.50
C HIS A 55 3.29 4.25 4.91
N LEU A 56 2.04 4.73 4.91
CA LEU A 56 1.72 6.09 5.35
C LEU A 56 2.16 6.34 6.81
N ARG A 57 1.93 5.39 7.71
CA ARG A 57 2.43 5.48 9.10
C ARG A 57 3.96 5.38 9.21
N GLN A 58 4.61 4.61 8.35
CA GLN A 58 6.07 4.57 8.28
C GLN A 58 6.63 5.91 7.83
N PHE A 59 5.98 6.58 6.87
CA PHE A 59 6.34 7.93 6.43
C PHE A 59 6.26 8.96 7.56
N GLU A 60 5.14 8.97 8.31
CA GLU A 60 4.98 9.81 9.51
C GLU A 60 6.07 9.52 10.57
N THR A 61 6.38 8.24 10.79
CA THR A 61 7.42 7.84 11.75
C THR A 61 8.81 8.29 11.30
N ALA A 62 9.13 8.15 10.01
CA ALA A 62 10.41 8.57 9.44
C ALA A 62 10.62 10.08 9.56
N VAL A 63 9.58 10.88 9.31
CA VAL A 63 9.62 12.33 9.54
C VAL A 63 9.89 12.66 11.00
N GLY A 64 9.20 11.99 11.92
CA GLY A 64 9.43 12.17 13.36
C GLY A 64 10.85 11.81 13.79
N GLN A 65 11.41 10.72 13.24
CA GLN A 65 12.80 10.31 13.51
C GLN A 65 13.81 11.30 12.95
N PHE A 66 13.61 11.76 11.71
CA PHE A 66 14.45 12.78 11.09
C PHE A 66 14.47 14.07 11.93
N PHE A 67 13.29 14.57 12.32
CA PHE A 67 13.18 15.76 13.16
C PHE A 67 13.85 15.56 14.52
N ALA A 68 13.67 14.39 15.14
CA ALA A 68 14.29 14.08 16.43
C ALA A 68 15.83 14.08 16.38
N LYS A 69 16.43 13.70 15.24
CA LYS A 69 17.89 13.67 15.07
C LYS A 69 18.46 15.04 14.68
N HIS A 70 17.84 15.71 13.72
CA HIS A 70 18.40 16.91 13.09
C HIS A 70 17.80 18.23 13.61
N ALA A 71 16.74 18.17 14.43
CA ALA A 71 15.99 19.33 14.95
C ALA A 71 15.45 20.28 13.86
N VAL A 72 15.25 19.76 12.65
CA VAL A 72 14.70 20.48 11.49
C VAL A 72 13.76 19.56 10.73
N TRP A 73 12.71 20.11 10.13
CA TRP A 73 11.78 19.33 9.33
C TRP A 73 12.39 18.98 7.96
N PRO A 74 12.09 17.81 7.38
CA PRO A 74 12.66 17.40 6.10
C PRO A 74 12.45 18.40 4.95
N HIS A 75 11.30 19.09 4.90
CA HIS A 75 11.01 20.11 3.89
C HIS A 75 11.86 21.39 4.00
N GLN A 76 12.50 21.60 5.16
CA GLN A 76 13.39 22.73 5.46
C GLN A 76 14.87 22.33 5.45
N ALA A 77 15.14 21.04 5.58
CA ALA A 77 16.49 20.50 5.65
C ALA A 77 17.20 20.48 4.29
N GLY A 78 16.47 20.70 3.20
CA GLY A 78 17.02 20.80 1.87
C GLY A 78 17.94 22.02 1.73
N GLY A 79 19.10 21.84 1.10
CA GLY A 79 19.96 22.96 0.70
C GLY A 79 19.34 23.77 -0.46
N ALA A 80 20.17 24.47 -1.24
CA ALA A 80 19.72 25.30 -2.37
C ALA A 80 18.88 24.55 -3.44
N THR A 81 18.91 23.22 -3.45
CA THR A 81 18.19 22.36 -4.40
C THR A 81 16.94 21.69 -3.80
N GLY A 82 16.70 21.81 -2.49
CA GLY A 82 15.68 21.03 -1.78
C GLY A 82 14.47 21.83 -1.30
N VAL A 83 14.65 23.07 -0.82
CA VAL A 83 13.55 23.86 -0.23
C VAL A 83 12.44 24.11 -1.27
N GLY A 84 11.23 23.69 -0.94
CA GLY A 84 10.04 23.86 -1.81
C GLY A 84 9.96 22.87 -2.97
N ASN A 85 10.81 21.84 -3.01
CA ASN A 85 10.73 20.76 -3.97
C ASN A 85 10.27 19.47 -3.26
N GLY A 86 9.00 19.11 -3.41
CA GLY A 86 8.39 17.97 -2.74
C GLY A 86 9.12 16.63 -2.95
N SER A 87 9.71 16.42 -4.14
CA SER A 87 10.50 15.23 -4.45
C SER A 87 11.83 15.21 -3.68
N ALA A 88 12.50 16.37 -3.60
CA ALA A 88 13.73 16.50 -2.83
C ALA A 88 13.46 16.38 -1.32
N ASN A 89 12.37 16.97 -0.83
CA ASN A 89 11.94 16.87 0.57
C ASN A 89 11.71 15.41 0.98
N PHE A 90 11.05 14.61 0.13
CA PHE A 90 10.84 13.19 0.41
C PHE A 90 12.17 12.44 0.46
N ARG A 91 13.08 12.70 -0.49
CA ARG A 91 14.42 12.10 -0.50
C ARG A 91 15.29 12.50 0.67
N ALA A 92 15.03 13.62 1.33
CA ALA A 92 15.74 14.00 2.56
C ALA A 92 15.58 12.96 3.67
N LEU A 93 14.55 12.09 3.60
CA LEU A 93 14.35 10.95 4.50
C LEU A 93 15.17 9.70 4.11
N ILE A 94 15.78 9.70 2.92
CA ILE A 94 16.38 8.49 2.30
C ILE A 94 17.88 8.68 2.06
N THR A 95 18.30 9.88 1.70
CA THR A 95 19.68 10.18 1.32
C THR A 95 20.13 11.55 1.82
N SER A 96 21.39 11.64 2.28
CA SER A 96 22.02 12.90 2.66
C SER A 96 22.34 13.81 1.48
N THR A 97 22.30 13.31 0.24
CA THR A 97 22.69 14.08 -0.96
C THR A 97 21.82 15.31 -1.23
N VAL A 98 20.61 15.35 -0.70
CA VAL A 98 19.68 16.48 -0.83
C VAL A 98 19.56 17.29 0.46
N VAL A 99 20.15 16.80 1.56
CA VAL A 99 20.16 17.47 2.86
C VAL A 99 21.32 18.46 2.88
N ASP A 100 21.07 19.66 3.39
CA ASP A 100 22.11 20.67 3.56
C ASP A 100 23.23 20.13 4.48
N ALA A 101 24.48 20.48 4.17
CA ALA A 101 25.65 20.05 4.93
C ALA A 101 25.59 20.43 6.43
N GLN A 102 24.83 21.48 6.79
CA GLN A 102 24.63 21.87 8.19
C GLN A 102 23.76 20.88 8.99
N TYR A 103 22.93 20.11 8.30
CA TYR A 103 22.01 19.13 8.89
C TYR A 103 22.37 17.70 8.51
N SER A 104 23.26 17.48 7.54
CA SER A 104 23.69 16.15 7.13
C SER A 104 24.56 15.49 8.21
N ASP A 105 24.37 14.19 8.42
CA ASP A 105 25.32 13.36 9.14
C ASP A 105 26.68 13.32 8.42
N GLU A 106 27.74 12.90 9.11
CA GLU A 106 29.06 12.67 8.50
C GLU A 106 28.95 11.74 7.28
N PRO A 107 29.81 11.89 6.25
CA PRO A 107 29.76 11.09 5.04
C PRO A 107 29.77 9.59 5.33
N GLY A 108 28.66 8.89 5.03
CA GLY A 108 28.49 7.46 5.27
C GLY A 108 27.73 7.08 6.55
N GLU A 109 27.38 8.05 7.40
CA GLU A 109 26.61 7.83 8.63
C GLU A 109 25.11 8.13 8.48
N PHE A 110 24.69 8.62 7.31
CA PHE A 110 23.29 8.92 7.05
C PHE A 110 22.43 7.64 7.07
N GLU A 111 21.41 7.66 7.92
CA GLU A 111 20.46 6.57 8.05
C GLU A 111 19.31 6.75 7.04
N ASN A 112 19.05 5.71 6.24
CA ASN A 112 17.84 5.69 5.41
C ASN A 112 16.64 5.36 6.30
N TYR A 113 15.84 6.38 6.64
CA TYR A 113 14.64 6.25 7.46
C TYR A 113 13.50 5.50 6.75
N LEU A 114 13.60 5.32 5.43
CA LEU A 114 12.64 4.61 4.59
C LEU A 114 13.36 3.53 3.75
N PRO A 115 13.83 2.43 4.37
CA PRO A 115 14.68 1.43 3.71
C PRO A 115 13.99 0.68 2.57
N SER A 116 12.67 0.79 2.43
CA SER A 116 11.91 0.23 1.30
C SER A 116 12.00 1.08 0.03
N TYR A 117 12.59 2.28 0.11
CA TYR A 117 12.74 3.21 -0.99
C TYR A 117 14.22 3.46 -1.27
N ASP A 118 14.56 3.58 -2.55
CA ASP A 118 15.87 4.07 -2.96
C ASP A 118 15.81 5.58 -3.23
N GLY A 119 16.87 6.29 -2.88
CA GLY A 119 17.00 7.72 -3.10
C GLY A 119 17.66 8.05 -4.44
N THR A 120 17.76 7.07 -5.36
CA THR A 120 18.50 7.22 -6.62
C THR A 120 17.63 7.83 -7.71
N GLN A 121 16.32 7.67 -7.60
CA GLN A 121 15.34 8.23 -8.53
C GLN A 121 14.87 9.62 -8.10
N ASP A 122 14.49 10.45 -9.07
CA ASP A 122 13.89 11.77 -8.87
C ASP A 122 12.76 11.97 -9.90
N PRO A 123 11.48 11.96 -9.49
CA PRO A 123 10.95 11.69 -8.16
C PRO A 123 11.08 10.22 -7.71
N VAL A 124 11.00 9.98 -6.40
CA VAL A 124 10.97 8.62 -5.84
C VAL A 124 9.64 7.97 -6.16
N GLN A 125 9.67 6.71 -6.60
CA GLN A 125 8.49 5.95 -6.99
C GLN A 125 7.98 5.06 -5.85
N HIS A 126 6.66 4.94 -5.71
CA HIS A 126 6.05 3.88 -4.91
C HIS A 126 5.73 2.64 -5.74
N PHE A 127 5.42 1.54 -5.05
CA PHE A 127 5.16 0.23 -5.67
C PHE A 127 3.69 -0.22 -5.56
N PHE A 128 2.77 0.69 -5.25
CA PHE A 128 1.33 0.44 -5.27
C PHE A 128 0.79 0.49 -6.70
N GLY A 129 -0.04 -0.48 -7.08
CA GLY A 129 -0.58 -0.56 -8.45
C GLY A 129 0.50 -0.57 -9.53
N GLY A 130 0.38 0.36 -10.49
CA GLY A 130 1.36 0.58 -11.56
C GLY A 130 2.59 1.37 -11.15
N GLY A 131 2.66 1.80 -9.88
CA GLY A 131 3.64 2.76 -9.39
C GLY A 131 3.21 4.21 -9.58
N GLY A 132 4.06 5.13 -9.16
CA GLY A 132 3.82 6.57 -9.24
C GLY A 132 4.67 7.35 -8.26
N ASP A 133 4.67 8.67 -8.44
CA ASP A 133 5.55 9.59 -7.73
C ASP A 133 5.14 9.74 -6.26
N VAL A 134 6.13 9.89 -5.39
CA VAL A 134 5.95 10.26 -3.98
C VAL A 134 6.61 11.60 -3.70
N THR A 135 5.87 12.53 -3.11
CA THR A 135 6.38 13.82 -2.66
C THR A 135 6.06 14.07 -1.18
N LEU A 136 6.82 14.98 -0.57
CA LEU A 136 6.60 15.49 0.78
C LEU A 136 6.57 17.01 0.74
N ASP A 137 5.42 17.59 1.07
CA ASP A 137 5.20 19.02 0.99
C ASP A 137 4.65 19.57 2.31
N GLU A 138 4.75 20.87 2.50
CA GLU A 138 4.03 21.58 3.57
C GLU A 138 2.69 22.05 3.01
N GLU A 139 1.59 21.63 3.62
CA GLU A 139 0.25 22.07 3.23
C GLU A 139 -0.61 22.46 4.43
N VAL A 140 -1.46 23.47 4.25
CA VAL A 140 -2.50 23.82 5.22
C VAL A 140 -3.71 22.95 4.95
N GLU A 141 -4.11 22.16 5.94
CA GLU A 141 -5.30 21.32 5.84
C GLU A 141 -6.54 22.22 5.84
N PRO A 142 -7.43 22.11 4.83
CA PRO A 142 -8.47 23.10 4.58
C PRO A 142 -9.57 23.15 5.65
N VAL A 143 -9.82 22.06 6.39
CA VAL A 143 -10.90 21.98 7.38
C VAL A 143 -10.48 22.56 8.73
N THR A 144 -9.29 22.23 9.19
CA THR A 144 -8.72 22.60 10.49
C THR A 144 -7.94 23.92 10.41
N GLY A 145 -7.46 24.30 9.22
CA GLY A 145 -6.61 25.47 9.01
C GLY A 145 -5.21 25.32 9.61
N GLN A 146 -4.83 24.10 9.95
CA GLN A 146 -3.54 23.76 10.54
C GLN A 146 -2.54 23.35 9.46
N THR A 147 -1.27 23.69 9.67
CA THR A 147 -0.19 23.32 8.74
C THR A 147 0.35 21.93 9.06
N TYR A 148 0.42 21.08 8.05
CA TYR A 148 0.96 19.73 8.17
C TYR A 148 2.07 19.49 7.17
N LEU A 149 2.94 18.55 7.51
CA LEU A 149 3.70 17.81 6.52
C LEU A 149 2.79 16.80 5.84
N THR A 150 2.70 16.90 4.52
CA THR A 150 1.78 16.12 3.70
C THR A 150 2.56 15.27 2.71
N PHE A 151 2.29 13.96 2.73
CA PHE A 151 2.80 13.05 1.72
C PHE A 151 1.79 12.94 0.58
N THR A 152 2.25 13.07 -0.66
CA THR A 152 1.43 12.83 -1.85
C THR A 152 1.93 11.59 -2.59
N LEU A 153 1.02 10.65 -2.89
CA LEU A 153 1.28 9.49 -3.72
C LEU A 153 0.38 9.53 -4.94
N ILE A 154 0.97 9.58 -6.14
CA ILE A 154 0.22 9.70 -7.40
C ILE A 154 -0.12 8.32 -7.97
N GLY A 155 -1.37 8.11 -8.38
CA GLY A 155 -1.72 6.90 -9.13
C GLY A 155 -1.91 5.63 -8.29
N VAL A 156 -2.25 5.75 -7.01
CA VAL A 156 -2.57 4.60 -6.15
C VAL A 156 -3.89 3.96 -6.62
N PRO A 157 -4.01 2.61 -6.69
CA PRO A 157 -5.28 1.98 -7.05
C PRO A 157 -6.43 2.42 -6.12
N LYS A 158 -7.57 2.76 -6.70
CA LYS A 158 -8.74 3.26 -5.94
C LYS A 158 -9.15 2.34 -4.79
N GLN A 159 -9.14 1.04 -5.03
CA GLN A 159 -9.51 0.05 -4.01
C GLN A 159 -8.52 0.00 -2.85
N GLU A 160 -7.22 0.22 -3.10
CA GLU A 160 -6.21 0.29 -2.03
C GLU A 160 -6.37 1.57 -1.20
N TYR A 161 -6.68 2.70 -1.86
CA TYR A 161 -7.00 3.95 -1.19
C TYR A 161 -8.22 3.81 -0.26
N GLU A 162 -9.36 3.33 -0.76
CA GLU A 162 -10.60 3.23 0.03
C GLU A 162 -10.43 2.32 1.27
N GLU A 163 -9.69 1.22 1.14
CA GLU A 163 -9.38 0.34 2.27
C GLU A 163 -8.36 0.95 3.24
N ALA A 164 -7.41 1.77 2.76
CA ALA A 164 -6.44 2.45 3.61
C ALA A 164 -7.07 3.62 4.39
N ASP A 165 -7.89 4.43 3.71
CA ASP A 165 -8.63 5.55 4.29
C ASP A 165 -9.55 5.06 5.41
N LYS A 166 -10.39 4.06 5.12
CA LYS A 166 -11.23 3.41 6.12
C LYS A 166 -10.45 2.84 7.31
N LYS A 167 -9.19 2.42 7.12
CA LYS A 167 -8.33 1.93 8.20
C LYS A 167 -7.71 3.04 9.05
N ILE A 168 -7.48 4.20 8.48
CA ILE A 168 -6.82 5.32 9.15
C ILE A 168 -7.87 6.24 9.77
N ASP A 169 -8.87 6.64 9.00
CA ASP A 169 -9.89 7.63 9.38
C ASP A 169 -11.22 6.99 9.79
N GLY A 170 -11.43 5.70 9.51
CA GLY A 170 -12.60 4.92 9.97
C GLY A 170 -13.77 4.89 8.99
N GLU A 171 -13.80 5.83 8.04
CA GLU A 171 -14.73 5.89 6.92
C GLU A 171 -14.00 6.26 5.64
N VAL A 172 -14.67 6.14 4.48
CA VAL A 172 -14.10 6.57 3.20
C VAL A 172 -14.58 7.99 2.93
N ASP A 173 -13.67 8.96 2.94
CA ASP A 173 -13.94 10.35 2.58
C ASP A 173 -12.75 10.96 1.82
N TYR A 174 -12.98 11.26 0.54
CA TYR A 174 -11.96 11.84 -0.34
C TYR A 174 -11.54 13.26 0.06
N ALA A 175 -12.36 13.98 0.82
CA ALA A 175 -12.18 15.40 1.09
C ALA A 175 -11.85 15.71 2.57
N LYS A 176 -11.87 14.71 3.46
CA LYS A 176 -11.68 14.92 4.90
C LYS A 176 -10.86 13.80 5.51
N GLY A 177 -10.46 13.99 6.76
CA GLY A 177 -9.61 13.04 7.48
C GLY A 177 -8.13 13.29 7.24
N ARG A 178 -7.30 12.37 7.73
CA ARG A 178 -5.86 12.39 7.52
C ARG A 178 -5.48 11.90 6.13
N VAL A 179 -6.33 11.10 5.48
CA VAL A 179 -6.08 10.49 4.17
C VAL A 179 -7.09 11.02 3.15
N GLN A 180 -6.71 12.10 2.46
CA GLN A 180 -7.55 12.68 1.41
C GLN A 180 -7.14 12.13 0.03
N GLY A 181 -8.03 12.25 -0.95
CA GLY A 181 -7.81 11.67 -2.27
C GLY A 181 -8.40 12.51 -3.39
N THR A 182 -7.71 12.56 -4.53
CA THR A 182 -8.29 13.05 -5.80
C THR A 182 -8.56 11.86 -6.71
N ASP A 183 -9.84 11.59 -7.01
CA ASP A 183 -10.24 10.45 -7.85
C ASP A 183 -9.94 10.73 -9.34
N ASN A 184 -9.11 9.87 -9.93
CA ASN A 184 -8.70 9.89 -11.33
C ASN A 184 -9.30 8.71 -12.13
N GLY A 185 -10.35 8.07 -11.61
CA GLY A 185 -11.07 6.96 -12.23
C GLY A 185 -10.67 5.61 -11.61
N THR A 186 -9.64 4.96 -12.15
CA THR A 186 -9.14 3.68 -11.62
C THR A 186 -8.09 3.85 -10.53
N THR A 187 -7.54 5.06 -10.41
CA THR A 187 -6.51 5.43 -9.45
C THR A 187 -6.91 6.70 -8.69
N VAL A 188 -6.23 6.95 -7.58
CA VAL A 188 -6.44 8.08 -6.69
C VAL A 188 -5.07 8.69 -6.38
N ASP A 189 -4.99 10.01 -6.45
CA ASP A 189 -3.83 10.74 -5.92
C ASP A 189 -4.07 10.97 -4.44
N VAL A 190 -3.29 10.28 -3.61
CA VAL A 190 -3.49 10.19 -2.16
C VAL A 190 -2.68 11.28 -1.48
N LYS A 191 -3.33 12.07 -0.64
CA LYS A 191 -2.70 13.03 0.26
C LYS A 191 -2.82 12.54 1.71
N TYR A 192 -1.70 12.49 2.41
CA TYR A 192 -1.66 12.07 3.80
C TYR A 192 -1.09 13.16 4.70
N TYR A 193 -1.95 13.73 5.54
CA TYR A 193 -1.61 14.73 6.54
C TYR A 193 -0.96 14.03 7.75
N SER A 194 0.37 14.06 7.77
CA SER A 194 1.18 13.28 8.70
C SER A 194 1.40 14.00 10.03
N ASN A 195 2.35 14.94 10.07
CA ASN A 195 2.77 15.66 11.27
C ASN A 195 2.31 17.11 11.22
N LEU A 196 1.67 17.58 12.30
CA LEU A 196 1.37 18.99 12.50
C LEU A 196 2.68 19.76 12.69
N ILE A 197 2.85 20.87 11.96
CA ILE A 197 3.98 21.78 12.11
C ILE A 197 3.48 23.16 12.54
N ASN A 198 4.12 23.74 13.57
CA ASN A 198 3.79 25.04 14.16
C ASN A 198 4.89 26.06 13.90
#